data_AF-A0A1E3Y2A6-F1
#
_entry.id   AF-A0A1E3Y2A6-F1
#
_cell.length_a   1.000
_cell.length_b   1.000
_cell.length_c   1.000
_cell.angle_alpha   90.00
_cell.angle_beta   90.00
_cell.angle_gamma   90.00
#
_symmetry.space_group_name_H-M   'P 1'
#
loop_
_entity.id
_entity.type
_entity.pdbx_description
1 polymer ?
#
loop_
_entity_poly.entity_id
_entity_poly.type
_entity_poly.pdbx_seq_one_letter_code
_entity_poly.pdbx_strand_id
1 'polypeptide(L)'
;MAARPRGIAYNAGIVPAPTASKRARGRPTKFGRPSKAVTVTLPEDVLDHLRGLDADLGRAIVRVTEKQRPARPSTPRAAEVSRYGRNAVIVVTPLRALKRLPGIELVPIGDGRALISLAPGRSIPEFELEVRDAAAEPGLPAAERDALTDIASILKGTRARGGARARERTIIVLESSRR
;
A
#
# COMPACT_ATOMS: atom_id res chain seq x y z
N MET A 1 51.43 46.56 -50.78
CA MET A 1 49.97 46.46 -50.92
C MET A 1 49.47 45.38 -49.97
N ALA A 2 48.47 45.71 -49.16
CA ALA A 2 48.09 45.04 -47.93
C ALA A 2 47.04 43.93 -48.16
N ALA A 3 47.09 42.86 -47.36
CA ALA A 3 45.93 42.33 -46.64
C ALA A 3 46.39 41.27 -45.62
N ARG A 4 46.24 41.59 -44.33
CA ARG A 4 46.38 40.66 -43.20
C ARG A 4 45.05 39.90 -43.01
N PRO A 5 45.05 38.59 -42.74
CA PRO A 5 43.91 37.94 -42.09
C PRO A 5 44.02 38.07 -40.56
N ARG A 6 43.07 38.81 -39.98
CA ARG A 6 42.59 38.72 -38.58
C ARG A 6 41.89 37.36 -38.42
N GLY A 7 41.80 36.67 -37.29
CA GLY A 7 42.01 36.92 -35.87
C GLY A 7 41.37 35.72 -35.13
N ILE A 8 41.92 35.37 -33.97
CA ILE A 8 41.67 34.16 -33.20
C ILE A 8 40.37 34.24 -32.37
N ALA A 9 39.76 33.05 -32.18
CA ALA A 9 38.79 32.54 -31.20
C ALA A 9 38.15 33.45 -30.13
N TYR A 10 36.86 33.21 -29.85
CA TYR A 10 36.32 32.61 -28.60
C TYR A 10 34.78 32.75 -28.63
N ASN A 11 34.03 31.66 -28.39
CA ASN A 11 32.86 31.75 -27.52
C ASN A 11 32.41 30.37 -27.02
N ALA A 12 32.39 30.29 -25.69
CA ALA A 12 31.93 29.15 -24.92
C ALA A 12 30.46 28.85 -25.20
N GLY A 13 30.18 27.61 -25.58
CA GLY A 13 28.82 27.07 -25.56
C GLY A 13 28.31 27.05 -24.13
N ILE A 14 27.41 27.98 -23.84
CA ILE A 14 26.64 28.07 -22.60
C ILE A 14 25.90 26.74 -22.41
N VAL A 15 26.18 26.06 -21.31
CA VAL A 15 25.37 24.95 -20.79
C VAL A 15 24.00 25.53 -20.42
N PRO A 16 22.87 25.08 -20.99
CA PRO A 16 21.58 25.56 -20.54
C PRO A 16 21.34 25.05 -19.11
N ALA A 17 21.23 25.99 -18.18
CA ALA A 17 20.74 25.78 -16.83
C ALA A 17 19.37 25.08 -16.86
N PRO A 18 19.02 24.27 -15.83
CA PRO A 18 17.73 23.62 -15.76
C PRO A 18 16.63 24.68 -15.86
N THR A 19 15.77 24.51 -16.86
CA THR A 19 14.63 25.38 -17.12
C THR A 19 13.76 25.43 -15.87
N ALA A 20 13.74 26.61 -15.24
CA ALA A 20 12.78 26.94 -14.21
C ALA A 20 11.38 26.60 -14.73
N SER A 21 10.74 25.63 -14.08
CA SER A 21 9.37 25.22 -14.37
C SER A 21 8.49 26.46 -14.39
N LYS A 22 7.93 26.80 -15.56
CA LYS A 22 6.99 27.90 -15.73
C LYS A 22 5.86 27.73 -14.72
N ARG A 23 5.83 28.57 -13.68
CA ARG A 23 4.67 28.70 -12.79
C ARG A 23 3.53 29.23 -13.66
N ALA A 24 2.59 28.35 -14.01
CA ALA A 24 1.36 28.76 -14.69
C ALA A 24 0.65 29.79 -13.80
N ARG A 25 0.59 31.05 -14.27
CA ARG A 25 -0.26 32.09 -13.68
C ARG A 25 -1.72 31.70 -13.94
N GLY A 26 -2.38 31.18 -12.93
CA GLY A 26 -3.79 30.82 -12.94
C GLY A 26 -4.31 30.67 -11.50
N ARG A 27 -5.63 30.71 -11.32
CA ARG A 27 -6.29 30.52 -10.01
C ARG A 27 -5.71 29.28 -9.32
N PRO A 28 -5.26 29.37 -8.05
CA PRO A 28 -4.78 28.22 -7.30
C PRO A 28 -5.78 27.05 -7.41
N THR A 29 -5.27 25.86 -7.75
CA THR A 29 -6.13 24.68 -7.86
C THR A 29 -6.66 24.34 -6.47
N LYS A 30 -7.97 24.10 -6.37
CA LYS A 30 -8.68 23.86 -5.10
C LYS A 30 -8.03 22.77 -4.22
N PHE A 31 -7.36 21.81 -4.85
CA PHE A 31 -6.76 20.64 -4.21
C PHE A 31 -5.23 20.53 -4.41
N GLY A 32 -4.56 21.55 -4.98
CA GLY A 32 -3.10 21.53 -5.18
C GLY A 32 -2.57 20.45 -6.14
N ARG A 33 -3.45 19.73 -6.85
CA ARG A 33 -3.15 18.64 -7.78
C ARG A 33 -4.06 18.69 -9.01
N PRO A 34 -3.75 17.97 -10.11
CA PRO A 34 -4.66 17.86 -11.26
C PRO A 34 -6.05 17.37 -10.84
N SER A 35 -7.10 18.05 -11.29
CA SER A 35 -8.48 17.78 -10.90
C SER A 35 -9.44 18.05 -12.05
N LYS A 36 -10.53 17.28 -12.15
CA LYS A 36 -11.62 17.47 -13.13
C LYS A 36 -12.91 17.81 -12.40
N ALA A 37 -13.71 18.72 -12.96
CA ALA A 37 -15.04 19.04 -12.43
C ALA A 37 -16.02 17.90 -12.75
N VAL A 38 -16.82 17.51 -11.76
CA VAL A 38 -17.83 16.46 -11.85
C VAL A 38 -19.08 16.95 -11.13
N THR A 39 -20.24 16.75 -11.74
CA THR A 39 -21.56 16.97 -11.12
C THR A 39 -22.10 15.64 -10.64
N VAL A 40 -22.55 15.59 -9.39
CA VAL A 40 -23.12 14.38 -8.78
C VAL A 40 -24.41 14.74 -8.05
N THR A 41 -25.39 13.84 -8.11
CA THR A 41 -26.61 13.92 -7.32
C THR A 41 -26.47 12.95 -6.15
N LEU A 42 -26.61 13.45 -4.93
CA LEU A 42 -26.46 12.67 -3.70
C LEU A 42 -27.74 12.79 -2.86
N PRO A 43 -28.11 11.74 -2.10
CA PRO A 43 -29.14 11.82 -1.07
C PRO A 43 -28.87 12.94 -0.05
N GLU A 44 -29.93 13.53 0.51
CA GLU A 44 -29.85 14.68 1.43
C GLU A 44 -29.09 14.35 2.72
N ASP A 45 -29.30 13.16 3.27
CA ASP A 45 -28.60 12.65 4.45
C ASP A 45 -27.09 12.53 4.23
N VAL A 46 -26.67 12.14 3.01
CA VAL A 46 -25.27 12.10 2.61
C VAL A 46 -24.67 13.50 2.55
N LEU A 47 -25.41 14.48 2.01
CA LEU A 47 -24.96 15.87 1.95
C LEU A 47 -24.77 16.45 3.36
N ASP A 48 -25.68 16.17 4.28
CA ASP A 48 -25.59 16.63 5.66
C ASP A 48 -24.42 15.99 6.41
N HIS A 49 -24.19 14.69 6.20
CA HIS A 49 -23.00 14.03 6.73
C HIS A 49 -21.70 14.64 6.20
N LEU A 50 -21.61 14.92 4.89
CA LEU A 50 -20.43 15.55 4.28
C LEU A 50 -20.20 16.97 4.80
N ARG A 51 -21.26 17.76 4.99
CA ARG A 51 -21.18 19.11 5.59
C ARG A 51 -20.66 19.08 7.03
N GLY A 52 -20.99 18.02 7.78
CA GLY A 52 -20.43 17.79 9.12
C GLY A 52 -18.91 17.53 9.12
N LEU A 53 -18.34 17.10 7.98
CA LEU A 53 -16.90 16.82 7.84
C LEU A 53 -16.08 18.01 7.37
N ASP A 54 -16.61 18.80 6.43
CA ASP A 54 -16.03 20.02 5.88
C ASP A 54 -17.13 20.89 5.26
N ALA A 55 -17.04 22.21 5.43
CA ALA A 55 -17.98 23.16 4.82
C ALA A 55 -17.90 23.13 3.28
N ASP A 56 -16.75 22.76 2.72
CA ASP A 56 -16.57 22.51 1.29
C ASP A 56 -16.82 21.03 0.98
N LEU A 57 -17.96 20.72 0.34
CA LEU A 57 -18.34 19.36 -0.05
C LEU A 57 -17.26 18.65 -0.88
N GLY A 58 -16.54 19.37 -1.73
CA GLY A 58 -15.45 18.80 -2.52
C GLY A 58 -14.27 18.36 -1.64
N ARG A 59 -13.93 19.13 -0.60
CA ARG A 59 -12.94 18.73 0.40
C ARG A 59 -13.43 17.59 1.28
N ALA A 60 -14.71 17.59 1.68
CA ALA A 60 -15.30 16.48 2.42
C ALA A 60 -15.19 15.16 1.64
N ILE A 61 -15.56 15.16 0.35
CA ILE A 61 -15.44 13.99 -0.54
C ILE A 61 -13.97 13.55 -0.67
N VAL A 62 -13.06 14.50 -0.91
CA VAL A 62 -11.62 14.19 -1.01
C VAL A 62 -11.09 13.60 0.30
N ARG A 63 -11.51 14.12 1.45
CA ARG A 63 -11.08 13.65 2.78
C ARG A 63 -11.59 12.24 3.09
N VAL A 64 -12.85 11.94 2.77
CA VAL A 64 -13.42 10.60 2.93
C VAL A 64 -12.68 9.60 2.02
N THR A 65 -12.47 9.96 0.76
CA THR A 65 -11.78 9.10 -0.21
C THR A 65 -10.30 8.89 0.12
N GLU A 66 -9.59 9.91 0.62
CA GLU A 66 -8.20 9.78 1.07
C GLU A 66 -8.07 8.94 2.34
N LYS A 67 -9.03 9.04 3.26
CA LYS A 67 -9.07 8.16 4.45
C LYS A 67 -9.31 6.69 4.08
N GLN A 68 -10.04 6.45 3.00
CA GLN A 68 -10.28 5.11 2.45
C GLN A 68 -9.19 4.64 1.49
N ARG A 69 -8.28 5.53 1.05
CA ARG A 69 -7.19 5.16 0.17
C ARG A 69 -6.11 4.47 1.00
N PRO A 70 -5.84 3.16 0.81
CA PRO A 70 -4.64 2.56 1.37
C PRO A 70 -3.43 3.37 0.89
N ALA A 71 -2.47 3.62 1.78
CA ALA A 71 -1.23 4.32 1.44
C ALA A 71 -0.68 3.75 0.13
N ARG A 72 -0.38 4.64 -0.83
CA ARG A 72 0.10 4.30 -2.18
C ARG A 72 1.09 3.12 -2.09
N PRO A 73 0.82 1.97 -2.72
CA PRO A 73 1.72 0.84 -2.62
C PRO A 73 3.01 1.20 -3.37
N SER A 74 4.11 1.35 -2.66
CA SER A 74 5.37 0.80 -3.15
C SER A 74 5.07 -0.66 -3.46
N THR A 75 5.17 -1.10 -4.72
CA THR A 75 5.03 -2.50 -5.19
C THR A 75 4.20 -3.41 -4.29
N PRO A 76 2.96 -3.79 -4.63
CA PRO A 76 2.06 -4.52 -3.71
C PRO A 76 2.79 -5.70 -3.10
N ARG A 77 3.14 -5.59 -1.81
CA ARG A 77 3.77 -6.68 -1.08
C ARG A 77 2.73 -7.76 -0.93
N ALA A 78 3.12 -8.99 -1.22
CA ALA A 78 2.23 -10.13 -1.08
C ALA A 78 1.85 -10.40 0.38
N ALA A 79 2.57 -9.80 1.34
CA ALA A 79 2.19 -9.72 2.74
C ALA A 79 2.45 -8.32 3.33
N GLU A 80 1.46 -7.79 4.07
CA GLU A 80 1.52 -6.47 4.68
C GLU A 80 0.90 -6.45 6.09
N VAL A 81 1.34 -5.50 6.91
CA VAL A 81 0.75 -5.26 8.24
C VAL A 81 -0.29 -4.15 8.15
N SER A 82 -1.56 -4.52 8.27
CA SER A 82 -2.67 -3.58 8.34
C SER A 82 -2.97 -3.19 9.79
N ARG A 83 -3.03 -1.89 10.09
CA ARG A 83 -3.25 -1.36 11.44
C ARG A 83 -4.69 -0.88 11.62
N TYR A 84 -5.30 -1.29 12.74
CA TYR A 84 -6.65 -0.94 13.15
C TYR A 84 -6.61 -0.44 14.59
N GLY A 85 -6.44 0.88 14.74
CA GLY A 85 -6.24 1.51 16.05
C GLY A 85 -4.98 0.97 16.74
N ARG A 86 -5.16 0.33 17.91
CA ARG A 86 -4.06 -0.30 18.68
C ARG A 86 -3.67 -1.69 18.19
N ASN A 87 -4.48 -2.30 17.32
CA ASN A 87 -4.23 -3.64 16.81
C ASN A 87 -3.61 -3.58 15.42
N ALA A 88 -2.88 -4.62 15.06
CA ALA A 88 -2.40 -4.82 13.71
C ALA A 88 -2.57 -6.29 13.33
N VAL A 89 -2.90 -6.55 12.06
CA VAL A 89 -3.07 -7.89 11.51
C VAL A 89 -2.22 -8.04 10.26
N ILE A 90 -1.73 -9.24 10.01
CA ILE A 90 -1.01 -9.58 8.78
C ILE A 90 -2.07 -9.89 7.73
N VAL A 91 -2.06 -9.11 6.66
CA VAL A 91 -2.91 -9.29 5.48
C VAL A 91 -2.03 -9.82 4.37
N VAL A 92 -2.51 -10.86 3.69
CA VAL A 92 -1.78 -11.50 2.60
C VAL A 92 -2.65 -11.58 1.36
N THR A 93 -2.03 -11.59 0.20
CA THR A 93 -2.68 -12.14 -0.99
C THR A 93 -2.78 -13.67 -0.81
N PRO A 94 -3.89 -14.33 -1.18
CA PRO A 94 -3.97 -15.78 -1.08
C PRO A 94 -2.92 -16.49 -1.97
N LEU A 95 -2.04 -17.28 -1.35
CA LEU A 95 -0.96 -18.01 -2.03
C LEU A 95 -1.16 -19.51 -1.90
N ARG A 96 -0.67 -20.27 -2.89
CA ARG A 96 -0.76 -21.73 -2.88
C ARG A 96 0.15 -22.32 -1.80
N ALA A 97 1.36 -21.80 -1.64
CA ALA A 97 2.28 -22.25 -0.61
C ALA A 97 1.71 -22.11 0.81
N LEU A 98 1.08 -20.98 1.14
CA LEU A 98 0.42 -20.79 2.44
C LEU A 98 -0.73 -21.78 2.67
N LYS A 99 -1.52 -22.08 1.63
CA LYS A 99 -2.63 -23.05 1.72
C LYS A 99 -2.15 -24.49 1.89
N ARG A 100 -0.90 -24.79 1.54
CA ARG A 100 -0.30 -26.13 1.72
C ARG A 100 0.28 -26.32 3.12
N LEU A 101 0.50 -25.24 3.86
CA LEU A 101 0.97 -25.34 5.23
C LEU A 101 -0.15 -25.94 6.11
N PRO A 102 0.15 -26.99 6.88
CA PRO A 102 -0.85 -27.64 7.71
C PRO A 102 -1.42 -26.67 8.75
N GLY A 103 -2.73 -26.75 9.02
CA GLY A 103 -3.37 -25.92 10.04
C GLY A 103 -3.38 -24.41 9.74
N ILE A 104 -3.13 -23.99 8.49
CA ILE A 104 -3.27 -22.61 8.05
C ILE A 104 -4.55 -22.45 7.24
N GLU A 105 -5.36 -21.48 7.64
CA GLU A 105 -6.56 -21.07 6.92
C GLU A 105 -6.44 -19.61 6.50
N LEU A 106 -6.84 -19.32 5.27
CA LEU A 106 -6.83 -17.97 4.71
C LEU A 106 -8.26 -17.44 4.68
N VAL A 107 -8.59 -16.54 5.60
CA VAL A 107 -9.94 -15.95 5.69
C VAL A 107 -10.04 -14.73 4.78
N PRO A 108 -10.83 -14.75 3.70
CA PRO A 108 -10.93 -13.65 2.76
C PRO A 108 -11.51 -12.38 3.41
N ILE A 109 -10.95 -11.22 3.09
CA ILE A 109 -11.43 -9.92 3.59
C ILE A 109 -11.79 -8.94 2.46
N GLY A 110 -11.91 -9.44 1.22
CA GLY A 110 -12.17 -8.64 0.02
C GLY A 110 -10.90 -8.22 -0.73
N ASP A 111 -11.07 -7.70 -1.95
CA ASP A 111 -10.00 -7.18 -2.81
C ASP A 111 -8.85 -8.18 -3.10
N GLY A 112 -9.14 -9.48 -3.11
CA GLY A 112 -8.11 -10.51 -3.31
C GLY A 112 -7.13 -10.63 -2.13
N ARG A 113 -7.55 -10.22 -0.93
CA ARG A 113 -6.75 -10.29 0.30
C ARG A 113 -7.40 -11.24 1.32
N ALA A 114 -6.56 -11.78 2.20
CA ALA A 114 -6.96 -12.67 3.28
C ALA A 114 -6.18 -12.40 4.56
N LEU A 115 -6.79 -12.76 5.69
CA LEU A 115 -6.13 -12.90 6.98
C LEU A 115 -5.56 -14.31 7.11
N ILE A 116 -4.46 -14.44 7.85
CA ILE A 116 -3.92 -15.73 8.26
C ILE A 116 -4.61 -16.14 9.56
N SER A 117 -5.23 -17.31 9.56
CA SER A 117 -5.79 -17.97 10.73
C SER A 117 -5.00 -19.26 11.00
N LEU A 118 -4.71 -19.51 12.28
CA LEU A 118 -4.05 -20.73 12.74
C LEU A 118 -5.08 -21.66 13.36
N ALA A 119 -5.00 -22.95 13.04
CA ALA A 119 -5.83 -23.97 13.67
C ALA A 119 -5.60 -24.02 15.20
N PRO A 120 -6.59 -24.45 15.99
CA PRO A 120 -6.43 -24.56 17.45
C PRO A 120 -5.21 -25.41 17.84
N GLY A 121 -4.43 -24.94 18.81
CA GLY A 121 -3.24 -25.63 19.30
C GLY A 121 -1.96 -25.37 18.49
N ARG A 122 -2.04 -24.58 17.40
CA ARG A 122 -0.86 -24.10 16.67
C ARG A 122 -0.33 -22.81 17.26
N SER A 123 0.99 -22.73 17.42
CA SER A 123 1.63 -21.54 17.95
C SER A 123 2.21 -20.64 16.85
N ILE A 124 2.25 -19.32 17.10
CA ILE A 124 2.90 -18.36 16.19
C ILE A 124 4.38 -18.70 15.90
N PRO A 125 5.21 -19.13 16.87
CA PRO A 125 6.59 -19.53 16.59
C PRO A 125 6.72 -20.75 15.67
N GLU A 126 5.85 -21.76 15.82
CA GLU A 126 5.82 -22.91 14.91
C GLU A 126 5.44 -22.48 13.50
N PHE A 127 4.41 -21.63 13.37
CA PHE A 127 4.04 -21.05 12.09
C PHE A 127 5.18 -20.23 11.46
N GLU A 128 5.88 -19.41 12.25
CA GLU A 128 7.04 -18.63 11.78
C GLU A 128 8.13 -19.55 11.21
N LEU A 129 8.38 -20.70 11.85
CA LEU A 129 9.36 -21.68 11.39
C LEU A 129 8.90 -22.34 10.08
N GLU A 130 7.66 -22.81 10.00
CA GLU A 130 7.11 -23.44 8.80
C GLU A 130 7.12 -22.52 7.58
N VAL A 131 6.80 -21.24 7.78
CA VAL A 131 6.87 -20.22 6.70
C VAL A 131 8.30 -20.05 6.19
N ARG A 132 9.31 -20.09 7.08
CA ARG A 132 10.72 -19.99 6.68
C ARG A 132 11.18 -21.23 5.95
N ASP A 133 10.80 -22.40 6.42
CA ASP A 133 11.14 -23.67 5.78
C ASP A 133 10.52 -23.76 4.38
N ALA A 134 9.25 -23.37 4.24
CA ALA A 134 8.58 -23.29 2.94
C ALA A 134 9.21 -22.23 2.01
N ALA A 135 9.69 -21.10 2.54
CA ALA A 135 10.40 -20.11 1.74
C ALA A 135 11.75 -20.62 1.22
N ALA A 136 12.40 -21.53 1.96
CA ALA A 136 13.66 -22.15 1.58
C ALA A 136 13.49 -23.29 0.57
N GLU A 137 12.26 -23.73 0.30
CA GLU A 137 11.99 -24.85 -0.60
C GLU A 137 12.44 -24.55 -2.05
N PRO A 138 13.26 -25.42 -2.66
CA PRO A 138 13.64 -25.28 -4.05
C PRO A 138 12.43 -25.55 -4.96
N GLY A 139 12.30 -24.76 -6.04
CA GLY A 139 11.19 -24.89 -6.99
C GLY A 139 9.96 -24.02 -6.71
N LEU A 140 9.95 -23.29 -5.59
CA LEU A 140 8.90 -22.30 -5.33
C LEU A 140 8.98 -21.12 -6.31
N PRO A 141 7.86 -20.64 -6.89
CA PRO A 141 7.84 -19.42 -7.70
C PRO A 141 8.37 -18.22 -6.92
N ALA A 142 9.09 -17.32 -7.59
CA ALA A 142 9.71 -16.16 -6.95
C ALA A 142 8.70 -15.32 -6.15
N ALA A 143 7.51 -15.06 -6.72
CA ALA A 143 6.46 -14.30 -6.04
C ALA A 143 5.95 -14.96 -4.75
N GLU A 144 5.86 -16.30 -4.71
CA GLU A 144 5.45 -17.02 -3.50
C GLU A 144 6.57 -17.02 -2.46
N ARG A 145 7.83 -17.17 -2.90
CA ARG A 145 9.00 -17.08 -2.02
C ARG A 145 9.12 -15.70 -1.37
N ASP A 146 8.97 -14.65 -2.16
CA ASP A 146 9.05 -13.27 -1.68
C ASP A 146 7.97 -13.01 -0.63
N ALA A 147 6.75 -13.51 -0.86
CA ALA A 147 5.66 -13.38 0.09
C ALA A 147 5.90 -14.11 1.42
N LEU A 148 6.35 -15.36 1.37
CA LEU A 148 6.69 -16.11 2.58
C LEU A 148 7.84 -15.44 3.34
N THR A 149 8.82 -14.90 2.60
CA THR A 149 9.94 -14.14 3.16
C THR A 149 9.46 -12.84 3.82
N ASP A 150 8.50 -12.13 3.22
CA ASP A 150 7.87 -10.95 3.81
C ASP A 150 7.14 -11.31 5.11
N ILE A 151 6.37 -12.41 5.15
CA ILE A 151 5.68 -12.89 6.36
C ILE A 151 6.68 -13.22 7.45
N ALA A 152 7.70 -14.01 7.14
CA ALA A 152 8.76 -14.37 8.09
C ALA A 152 9.48 -13.13 8.64
N SER A 153 9.71 -12.13 7.79
CA SER A 153 10.33 -10.86 8.18
C SER A 153 9.43 -10.03 9.10
N ILE A 154 8.12 -9.99 8.85
CA ILE A 154 7.13 -9.33 9.70
C ILE A 154 7.09 -9.98 11.09
N LEU A 155 7.03 -11.31 11.15
CA LEU A 155 7.00 -12.07 12.41
C LEU A 155 8.31 -11.89 13.20
N LYS A 156 9.47 -12.06 12.54
CA LYS A 156 10.79 -11.83 13.13
C LYS A 156 10.93 -10.40 13.65
N GLY A 157 10.51 -9.41 12.88
CA GLY A 157 10.56 -7.99 13.24
C GLY A 157 9.69 -7.65 14.44
N THR A 158 8.52 -8.29 14.55
CA THR A 158 7.62 -8.15 15.69
C THR A 158 8.28 -8.67 16.97
N ARG A 159 8.92 -9.86 16.91
CA ARG A 159 9.65 -10.44 18.04
C ARG A 159 10.87 -9.62 18.46
N ALA A 160 11.67 -9.17 17.48
CA ALA A 160 12.95 -8.49 17.74
C ALA A 160 12.81 -7.08 18.33
N ARG A 161 11.71 -6.37 18.01
CA ARG A 161 11.55 -4.96 18.39
C ARG A 161 10.92 -4.73 19.77
N GLY A 162 10.44 -5.78 20.45
CA GLY A 162 9.89 -5.72 21.82
C GLY A 162 8.60 -4.89 22.02
N GLY A 163 8.29 -3.95 21.12
CA GLY A 163 7.14 -3.04 21.21
C GLY A 163 5.83 -3.57 20.63
N ALA A 164 5.85 -4.75 19.98
CA ALA A 164 4.65 -5.41 19.48
C ALA A 164 4.71 -6.90 19.84
N ARG A 165 3.59 -7.45 20.32
CA ARG A 165 3.46 -8.88 20.61
C ARG A 165 2.44 -9.48 19.65
N ALA A 166 2.87 -10.46 18.87
CA ALA A 166 1.95 -11.28 18.10
C ALA A 166 1.10 -12.11 19.08
N ARG A 167 -0.20 -12.18 18.84
CA ARG A 167 -1.15 -12.94 19.66
C ARG A 167 -2.12 -13.66 18.76
N GLU A 168 -2.39 -14.91 19.08
CA GLU A 168 -3.49 -15.67 18.48
C GLU A 168 -4.81 -15.03 18.95
N ARG A 169 -5.71 -14.81 17.99
CA ARG A 169 -7.04 -14.28 18.23
C ARG A 169 -8.01 -15.07 17.38
N THR A 170 -9.12 -15.49 17.98
CA THR A 170 -10.23 -16.09 17.24
C THR A 170 -10.90 -15.02 16.39
N ILE A 171 -11.07 -15.31 15.12
CA ILE A 171 -11.90 -14.54 14.19
C ILE A 171 -13.22 -15.26 14.00
N ILE A 172 -14.33 -14.52 14.01
CA ILE A 172 -15.67 -15.06 13.76
C ILE A 172 -16.01 -14.74 12.31
N VAL A 173 -16.26 -15.77 11.52
CA VAL A 173 -16.64 -15.65 10.11
C VAL A 173 -18.12 -16.00 9.97
N LEU A 174 -18.88 -15.12 9.33
CA LEU A 174 -20.29 -15.34 9.00
C LEU A 174 -20.40 -15.57 7.50
N GLU A 175 -20.89 -16.75 7.11
CA GLU A 175 -21.10 -17.09 5.70
C GLU A 175 -22.58 -16.86 5.32
N SER A 176 -22.82 -16.09 4.27
CA SER A 176 -24.14 -15.95 3.68
C SER A 176 -24.31 -17.02 2.60
N SER A 177 -25.07 -18.06 2.91
CA SER A 177 -25.57 -18.99 1.88
C SER A 177 -26.63 -18.25 1.06
N ARG A 178 -26.33 -17.93 -0.21
CA ARG A 178 -27.38 -17.66 -1.18
C ARG A 178 -27.98 -19.01 -1.59
N ARG A 179 -29.24 -19.22 -1.23
CA ARG A 179 -30.11 -20.24 -1.84
C ARG A 179 -30.60 -19.74 -3.20
#